data_AF-A0A6N9H6U6-F1
#
_entry.id   AF-A0A6N9H6U6-F1
#
_cell.length_a   1.000
_cell.length_b   1.000
_cell.length_c   1.000
_cell.angle_alpha   90.00
_cell.angle_beta   90.00
_cell.angle_gamma   90.00
#
_symmetry.space_group_name_H-M   'P 1'
#
loop_
_entity.id
_entity.type
_entity.pdbx_description
1 polymer ?
#
loop_
_entity_poly.entity_id
_entity_poly.type
_entity_poly.pdbx_seq_one_letter_code
_entity_poly.pdbx_strand_id
1 'polypeptide(L)'
;MVSAAVPAAPGGQSAQAPPAPAAEPRTAARAREAVAASGLAQREVARRMGLDETKLSKSLRGARRFQPDELFRLATATGATVAWLLADSGSAAAPRPGSLPAAHGRGEHASRRLAIVERAWELFAHRGFSGVRMSDVAQAAGVSPAALHYHFESKRELFHETLRYSIKLAYDRQAAELAGIADPAARLRRLFALQAPQGETGRAEWSIWMQTWASAAVGEGARVHAEGYGRWRRTVAAIVAEGCASGSFAPASPAEQDAAVEALTAYADGLGIRVMTGMIDAPDMLARLDAAIERTLRPHAPSPAAARPRPPLATAPGPPRSGHTPPTPTEGTAP
;
A
#
# COMPACT_ATOMS: atom_id res chain seq x y z
N MET A 1 -24.63 -81.28 30.63
CA MET A 1 -24.30 -80.40 31.76
C MET A 1 -23.58 -79.18 31.18
N VAL A 2 -24.30 -78.06 31.00
CA VAL A 2 -24.14 -76.80 31.78
C VAL A 2 -22.79 -76.14 31.46
N SER A 3 -22.72 -75.20 30.52
CA SER A 3 -23.00 -73.74 30.65
C SER A 3 -21.78 -72.94 31.10
N ALA A 4 -21.34 -72.00 30.25
CA ALA A 4 -20.96 -70.64 30.66
C ALA A 4 -20.72 -69.79 29.39
N ALA A 5 -21.76 -69.10 28.95
CA ALA A 5 -21.69 -68.01 28.01
C ALA A 5 -21.07 -66.77 28.68
N VAL A 6 -20.09 -66.15 28.03
CA VAL A 6 -19.59 -64.81 28.40
C VAL A 6 -20.35 -63.78 27.55
N PRO A 7 -21.00 -62.76 28.15
CA PRO A 7 -21.81 -61.81 27.41
C PRO A 7 -20.93 -60.74 26.73
N ALA A 8 -21.27 -60.44 25.48
CA ALA A 8 -20.75 -59.29 24.76
C ALA A 8 -21.25 -57.99 25.43
N ALA A 9 -20.34 -57.07 25.71
CA ALA A 9 -20.62 -55.75 26.25
C ALA A 9 -21.49 -54.93 25.26
N PRO A 10 -22.41 -54.08 25.76
CA PRO A 10 -23.27 -53.27 24.91
C PRO A 10 -22.45 -52.17 24.24
N GLY A 11 -22.65 -52.02 22.93
CA GLY A 11 -22.07 -50.93 22.15
C GLY A 11 -22.44 -49.57 22.76
N GLY A 12 -21.41 -48.86 23.22
CA GLY A 12 -21.52 -47.45 23.54
C GLY A 12 -21.85 -46.69 22.26
N GLN A 13 -23.13 -46.38 22.06
CA GLN A 13 -23.53 -45.29 21.20
C GLN A 13 -22.98 -44.01 21.83
N SER A 14 -21.81 -43.58 21.37
CA SER A 14 -21.35 -42.21 21.58
C SER A 14 -22.40 -41.29 20.98
N ALA A 15 -23.23 -40.72 21.86
CA ALA A 15 -24.12 -39.63 21.54
C ALA A 15 -23.27 -38.52 20.90
N GLN A 16 -23.39 -38.40 19.58
CA GLN A 16 -22.72 -37.36 18.81
C GLN A 16 -23.31 -36.04 19.28
N ALA A 17 -22.50 -35.25 19.98
CA ALA A 17 -22.86 -33.89 20.35
C ALA A 17 -23.32 -33.14 19.09
N PRO A 18 -24.39 -32.30 19.18
CA PRO A 18 -24.87 -31.56 18.02
C PRO A 18 -23.72 -30.76 17.41
N PRO A 19 -23.61 -30.69 16.08
CA PRO A 19 -22.56 -29.92 15.43
C PRO A 19 -22.61 -28.49 15.94
N ALA A 20 -21.47 -28.00 16.43
CA ALA A 20 -21.31 -26.61 16.83
C ALA A 20 -21.83 -25.70 15.69
N PRO A 21 -22.63 -24.66 16.00
CA PRO A 21 -23.15 -23.78 14.95
C PRO A 21 -21.99 -23.24 14.13
N ALA A 22 -22.13 -23.33 12.80
CA ALA A 22 -21.13 -22.84 11.85
C ALA A 22 -20.65 -21.46 12.31
N ALA A 23 -19.35 -21.36 12.63
CA ALA A 23 -18.77 -20.13 13.16
C ALA A 23 -19.15 -18.97 12.22
N GLU A 24 -19.87 -17.98 12.73
CA GLU A 24 -20.17 -16.77 11.96
C GLU A 24 -18.88 -16.25 11.32
N PRO A 25 -18.92 -15.75 10.07
CA PRO A 25 -17.76 -15.10 9.48
C PRO A 25 -17.30 -13.99 10.42
N ARG A 26 -16.10 -14.12 11.04
CA ARG A 26 -15.60 -13.17 12.06
C ARG A 26 -15.62 -11.71 11.59
N THR A 27 -15.48 -11.49 10.28
CA THR A 27 -15.67 -10.20 9.61
C THR A 27 -17.05 -9.57 9.87
N ALA A 28 -18.13 -10.36 9.87
CA ALA A 28 -19.47 -9.88 10.16
C ALA A 28 -19.63 -9.46 11.63
N ALA A 29 -19.01 -10.20 12.56
CA ALA A 29 -18.98 -9.84 13.98
C ALA A 29 -18.22 -8.52 14.21
N ARG A 30 -17.05 -8.36 13.59
CA ARG A 30 -16.26 -7.11 13.66
C ARG A 30 -16.94 -5.95 12.96
N ALA A 31 -17.60 -6.19 11.83
CA ALA A 31 -18.42 -5.19 11.16
C ALA A 31 -19.55 -4.67 12.06
N ARG A 32 -20.22 -5.56 12.81
CA ARG A 32 -21.23 -5.16 13.82
C ARG A 32 -20.62 -4.31 14.92
N GLU A 33 -19.46 -4.71 15.42
CA GLU A 33 -18.73 -3.95 16.45
C GLU A 33 -18.30 -2.56 15.94
N ALA A 34 -17.80 -2.44 14.71
CA ALA A 34 -17.47 -1.14 14.11
C ALA A 34 -18.70 -0.24 13.95
N VAL A 35 -19.83 -0.80 13.50
CA VAL A 35 -21.09 -0.05 13.39
C VAL A 35 -21.55 0.44 14.77
N ALA A 36 -21.54 -0.43 15.78
CA ALA A 36 -21.92 -0.06 17.14
C ALA A 36 -20.99 1.01 17.74
N ALA A 37 -19.67 0.85 17.57
CA ALA A 37 -18.66 1.78 18.09
C ALA A 37 -18.68 3.15 17.40
N SER A 38 -19.17 3.22 16.16
CA SER A 38 -19.29 4.49 15.41
C SER A 38 -20.34 5.45 15.98
N GLY A 39 -21.30 4.95 16.77
CA GLY A 39 -22.45 5.73 17.26
C GLY A 39 -23.47 6.12 16.18
N LEU A 40 -23.30 5.64 14.94
CA LEU A 40 -24.21 5.91 13.83
C LEU A 40 -25.34 4.88 13.76
N ALA A 41 -26.53 5.31 13.36
CA ALA A 41 -27.62 4.40 13.03
C ALA A 41 -27.26 3.56 11.78
N GLN A 42 -27.68 2.29 11.75
CA GLN A 42 -27.35 1.38 10.65
C GLN A 42 -27.77 1.93 9.27
N ARG A 43 -28.93 2.59 9.17
CA ARG A 43 -29.39 3.29 7.96
C ARG A 43 -28.42 4.36 7.45
N GLU A 44 -27.78 5.08 8.37
CA GLU A 44 -26.84 6.15 8.04
C GLU A 44 -25.50 5.57 7.57
N VAL A 45 -25.07 4.46 8.18
CA VAL A 45 -23.91 3.70 7.70
C VAL A 45 -24.18 3.14 6.30
N ALA A 46 -25.36 2.55 6.07
CA ALA A 46 -25.76 2.03 4.76
C ALA A 46 -25.76 3.13 3.68
N ARG A 47 -26.32 4.30 4.00
CA ARG A 47 -26.32 5.49 3.13
C ARG A 47 -24.91 5.95 2.78
N ARG A 48 -24.01 6.06 3.76
CA ARG A 48 -22.60 6.43 3.54
C ARG A 48 -21.85 5.38 2.72
N MET A 49 -22.23 4.12 2.86
CA MET A 49 -21.70 3.03 2.05
C MET A 49 -22.28 2.98 0.63
N GLY A 50 -23.28 3.80 0.29
CA GLY A 50 -24.02 3.64 -0.97
C GLY A 50 -24.65 2.25 -1.12
N LEU A 51 -24.98 1.60 -0.01
CA LEU A 51 -25.50 0.24 0.04
C LEU A 51 -26.94 0.27 0.58
N ASP A 52 -27.80 -0.59 0.04
CA ASP A 52 -29.14 -0.79 0.56
C ASP A 52 -29.09 -1.29 2.03
N GLU A 53 -29.94 -0.74 2.89
CA GLU A 53 -29.95 -1.07 4.32
C GLU A 53 -30.21 -2.55 4.57
N THR A 54 -31.07 -3.19 3.77
CA THR A 54 -31.34 -4.63 3.88
C THR A 54 -30.15 -5.48 3.46
N LYS A 55 -29.34 -5.02 2.49
CA LYS A 55 -28.08 -5.68 2.11
C LYS A 55 -27.04 -5.57 3.22
N LEU A 56 -26.89 -4.38 3.82
CA LEU A 56 -25.98 -4.19 4.96
C LEU A 56 -26.40 -5.09 6.13
N SER A 57 -27.69 -5.11 6.48
CA SER A 57 -28.22 -5.98 7.51
C SER A 57 -27.95 -7.47 7.25
N LYS A 58 -28.08 -7.94 6.01
CA LYS A 58 -27.74 -9.33 5.64
C LYS A 58 -26.24 -9.61 5.80
N SER A 59 -25.37 -8.65 5.44
CA SER A 59 -23.93 -8.81 5.62
C SER A 59 -23.51 -8.82 7.09
N LEU A 60 -24.11 -7.95 7.92
CA LEU A 60 -23.84 -7.88 9.36
C LEU A 60 -24.28 -9.15 10.12
N ARG A 61 -25.32 -9.83 9.65
CA ARG A 61 -25.77 -11.14 10.19
C ARG A 61 -24.97 -12.33 9.66
N GLY A 62 -23.96 -12.11 8.81
CA GLY A 62 -23.17 -13.18 8.20
C GLY A 62 -23.89 -13.98 7.11
N ALA A 63 -25.16 -13.64 6.79
CA ALA A 63 -25.93 -14.26 5.71
C ALA A 63 -25.43 -13.84 4.31
N ARG A 64 -24.61 -12.80 4.23
CA ARG A 64 -23.95 -12.33 3.02
C ARG A 64 -22.51 -11.97 3.33
N ARG A 65 -21.56 -12.40 2.49
CA ARG A 65 -20.17 -11.94 2.62
C ARG A 65 -20.06 -10.52 2.10
N PHE A 66 -19.33 -9.68 2.84
CA PHE A 66 -18.95 -8.36 2.34
C PHE A 66 -18.03 -8.52 1.14
N GLN A 67 -18.30 -7.75 0.10
CA GLN A 67 -17.34 -7.57 -0.98
C GLN A 67 -16.19 -6.65 -0.54
N PRO A 68 -15.00 -6.72 -1.16
CA PRO A 68 -13.85 -5.89 -0.78
C PRO A 68 -14.18 -4.38 -0.76
N ASP A 69 -14.94 -3.92 -1.75
CA ASP A 69 -15.41 -2.53 -1.86
C ASP A 69 -16.42 -2.15 -0.76
N GLU A 70 -17.21 -3.11 -0.27
CA GLU A 70 -18.14 -2.88 0.85
C GLU A 70 -17.43 -2.82 2.19
N LEU A 71 -16.41 -3.65 2.41
CA LEU A 71 -15.55 -3.57 3.61
C LEU A 71 -14.85 -2.22 3.68
N PHE A 72 -14.36 -1.77 2.53
CA PHE A 72 -13.76 -0.47 2.38
C PHE A 72 -14.72 0.66 2.75
N ARG A 73 -15.91 0.68 2.14
CA ARG A 73 -16.92 1.69 2.43
C ARG A 73 -17.40 1.64 3.88
N LEU A 74 -17.48 0.45 4.47
CA LEU A 74 -17.82 0.26 5.89
C LEU A 74 -16.73 0.85 6.81
N ALA A 75 -15.46 0.54 6.55
CA ALA A 75 -14.32 1.08 7.30
C ALA A 75 -14.30 2.61 7.27
N THR A 76 -14.50 3.20 6.08
CA THR A 76 -14.61 4.65 5.90
C THR A 76 -15.80 5.24 6.66
N ALA A 77 -16.98 4.61 6.60
CA ALA A 77 -18.19 5.11 7.26
C ALA A 77 -18.12 5.03 8.80
N THR A 78 -17.44 4.01 9.34
CA THR A 78 -17.39 3.71 10.77
C THR A 78 -16.13 4.21 11.47
N GLY A 79 -15.09 4.58 10.72
CA GLY A 79 -13.78 4.95 11.25
C GLY A 79 -12.88 3.74 11.60
N ALA A 80 -13.34 2.51 11.36
CA ALA A 80 -12.52 1.31 11.47
C ALA A 80 -11.50 1.22 10.32
N THR A 81 -10.54 0.29 10.43
CA THR A 81 -9.63 -0.06 9.33
C THR A 81 -10.07 -1.37 8.69
N VAL A 82 -9.85 -1.51 7.38
CA VAL A 82 -10.16 -2.78 6.69
C VAL A 82 -9.30 -3.92 7.22
N ALA A 83 -8.03 -3.64 7.55
CA ALA A 83 -7.14 -4.61 8.17
C ALA A 83 -7.71 -5.16 9.49
N TRP A 84 -8.34 -4.32 10.31
CA TRP A 84 -9.01 -4.79 11.53
C TRP A 84 -10.29 -5.58 11.22
N LEU A 85 -11.08 -5.19 10.22
CA LEU A 85 -12.26 -5.97 9.81
C LEU A 85 -11.89 -7.37 9.29
N LEU A 86 -10.69 -7.52 8.71
CA LEU A 86 -10.21 -8.75 8.09
C LEU A 86 -9.29 -9.61 8.97
N ALA A 87 -8.62 -9.07 9.98
CA ALA A 87 -7.57 -9.80 10.71
C ALA A 87 -8.08 -11.07 11.42
N ASP A 88 -7.31 -12.15 11.37
CA ASP A 88 -7.77 -13.49 11.79
C ASP A 88 -7.43 -13.87 13.24
N SER A 89 -6.58 -13.07 13.91
CA SER A 89 -6.10 -13.32 15.27
C SER A 89 -6.22 -12.07 16.16
N GLY A 90 -6.45 -12.28 17.46
CA GLY A 90 -6.83 -11.27 18.46
C GLY A 90 -5.75 -10.23 18.83
N SER A 91 -4.88 -9.84 17.90
CA SER A 91 -3.75 -8.93 18.13
C SER A 91 -3.66 -7.78 17.13
N ALA A 92 -4.80 -7.28 16.64
CA ALA A 92 -4.92 -5.89 16.23
C ALA A 92 -5.84 -5.24 17.25
N ALA A 93 -5.28 -4.49 18.20
CA ALA A 93 -6.09 -3.76 19.17
C ALA A 93 -7.15 -2.95 18.42
N ALA A 94 -8.42 -3.16 18.76
CA ALA A 94 -9.48 -2.27 18.30
C ALA A 94 -9.05 -0.83 18.60
N PRO A 95 -9.21 0.14 17.66
CA PRO A 95 -9.04 1.54 18.02
C PRO A 95 -10.03 1.80 19.15
N ARG A 96 -9.55 1.98 20.39
CA ARG A 96 -10.43 2.26 21.52
C ARG A 96 -11.14 3.58 21.20
N PRO A 97 -12.47 3.61 21.07
CA PRO A 97 -13.18 4.87 21.21
C PRO A 97 -12.98 5.25 22.67
N GLY A 98 -12.15 6.27 22.92
CA GLY A 98 -11.99 6.83 24.25
C GLY A 98 -13.38 7.15 24.82
N SER A 99 -13.68 6.57 25.99
CA SER A 99 -14.90 6.83 26.74
C SER A 99 -15.11 8.33 26.85
N LEU A 100 -16.21 8.82 26.30
CA LEU A 100 -16.59 10.21 26.43
C LEU A 100 -18.05 10.29 26.90
N PRO A 101 -18.30 10.92 28.06
CA PRO A 101 -19.65 11.20 28.52
C PRO A 101 -20.33 12.15 27.51
N ALA A 102 -21.58 11.86 27.17
CA ALA A 102 -22.49 12.63 26.30
C ALA A 102 -21.83 13.21 25.02
N ALA A 103 -21.58 12.36 24.02
CA ALA A 103 -20.79 12.67 22.82
C ALA A 103 -21.60 13.14 21.58
N HIS A 104 -22.66 13.92 21.74
CA HIS A 104 -23.37 14.48 20.57
C HIS A 104 -22.54 15.57 19.84
N GLY A 105 -21.61 16.26 20.53
CA GLY A 105 -20.78 17.30 19.90
C GLY A 105 -19.54 16.79 19.15
N ARG A 106 -18.77 15.85 19.74
CA ARG A 106 -17.49 15.42 19.15
C ARG A 106 -17.63 14.54 17.91
N GLY A 107 -18.66 13.69 17.87
CA GLY A 107 -18.98 12.86 16.70
C GLY A 107 -19.45 13.69 15.50
N GLU A 108 -20.31 14.69 15.75
CA GLU A 108 -20.75 15.62 14.71
C GLU A 108 -19.60 16.50 14.20
N HIS A 109 -18.74 17.01 15.09
CA HIS A 109 -17.56 17.78 14.71
C HIS A 109 -16.59 16.97 13.84
N ALA A 110 -16.28 15.73 14.21
CA ALA A 110 -15.43 14.85 13.41
C ALA A 110 -16.07 14.50 12.07
N SER A 111 -17.37 14.21 12.04
CA SER A 111 -18.13 13.94 10.81
C SER A 111 -18.19 15.16 9.88
N ARG A 112 -18.28 16.38 10.43
CA ARG A 112 -18.34 17.61 9.65
C ARG A 112 -16.97 17.99 9.08
N ARG A 113 -15.91 17.83 9.89
CA ARG A 113 -14.54 18.03 9.43
C ARG A 113 -14.20 17.07 8.28
N LEU A 114 -14.58 15.80 8.38
CA LEU A 114 -14.39 14.82 7.30
C LEU A 114 -15.16 15.21 6.03
N ALA A 115 -16.43 15.61 6.15
CA ALA A 115 -17.23 16.04 5.00
C ALA A 115 -16.62 17.24 4.26
N ILE A 116 -16.01 18.19 4.99
CA ILE A 116 -15.26 19.29 4.38
C ILE A 116 -14.04 18.77 3.62
N VAL A 117 -13.27 17.86 4.21
CA VAL A 117 -12.07 17.27 3.57
C VAL A 117 -12.44 16.50 2.30
N GLU A 118 -13.53 15.73 2.32
CA GLU A 118 -14.03 15.00 1.15
C GLU A 118 -14.35 15.94 -0.01
N ARG A 119 -15.12 17.01 0.25
CA ARG A 119 -15.47 18.01 -0.78
C ARG A 119 -14.27 18.81 -1.26
N ALA A 120 -13.35 19.14 -0.35
CA ALA A 120 -12.10 19.78 -0.71
C ALA A 120 -11.24 18.87 -1.59
N TRP A 121 -11.19 17.56 -1.30
CA TRP A 121 -10.42 16.59 -2.07
C TRP A 121 -10.93 16.52 -3.51
N GLU A 122 -12.25 16.43 -3.71
CA GLU A 122 -12.88 16.47 -5.04
C GLU A 122 -12.48 17.76 -5.80
N LEU A 123 -12.66 18.92 -5.16
CA LEU A 123 -12.35 20.21 -5.79
C LEU A 123 -10.86 20.33 -6.16
N PHE A 124 -9.94 19.99 -5.26
CA PHE A 124 -8.51 20.06 -5.53
C PHE A 124 -8.06 19.05 -6.58
N ALA A 125 -8.64 17.85 -6.58
CA ALA A 125 -8.30 16.83 -7.58
C ALA A 125 -8.67 17.27 -9.00
N HIS A 126 -9.82 17.95 -9.18
CA HIS A 126 -10.31 18.34 -10.50
C HIS A 126 -9.89 19.74 -10.96
N ARG A 127 -9.68 20.68 -10.04
CA ARG A 127 -9.39 22.09 -10.37
C ARG A 127 -7.96 22.53 -10.01
N GLY A 128 -7.23 21.67 -9.32
CA GLY A 128 -5.90 21.97 -8.80
C GLY A 128 -5.92 22.94 -7.61
N PHE A 129 -4.82 22.98 -6.86
CA PHE A 129 -4.68 23.83 -5.68
C PHE A 129 -4.98 25.28 -6.01
N SER A 130 -4.33 25.87 -7.03
CA SER A 130 -4.52 27.28 -7.40
C SER A 130 -5.95 27.62 -7.83
N GLY A 131 -6.67 26.68 -8.45
CA GLY A 131 -8.02 26.89 -8.98
C GLY A 131 -9.16 26.85 -7.95
N VAL A 132 -8.88 26.48 -6.69
CA VAL A 132 -9.89 26.34 -5.64
C VAL A 132 -9.79 27.47 -4.62
N ARG A 133 -10.89 28.14 -4.29
CA ARG A 133 -10.96 29.11 -3.18
C ARG A 133 -11.55 28.45 -1.93
N MET A 134 -11.25 29.00 -0.75
CA MET A 134 -11.88 28.53 0.50
C MET A 134 -13.41 28.70 0.46
N SER A 135 -13.91 29.75 -0.20
CA SER A 135 -15.35 29.94 -0.44
C SER A 135 -15.98 28.79 -1.22
N ASP A 136 -15.27 28.25 -2.22
CA ASP A 136 -15.78 27.16 -3.07
C ASP A 136 -15.94 25.89 -2.25
N VAL A 137 -14.98 25.62 -1.36
CA VAL A 137 -15.04 24.49 -0.42
C VAL A 137 -16.19 24.66 0.57
N ALA A 138 -16.34 25.86 1.16
CA ALA A 138 -17.42 26.14 2.10
C ALA A 138 -18.79 25.89 1.47
N GLN A 139 -18.98 26.40 0.24
CA GLN A 139 -20.19 26.19 -0.54
C GLN A 139 -20.42 24.70 -0.84
N ALA A 140 -19.40 23.97 -1.33
CA ALA A 140 -19.51 22.56 -1.67
C ALA A 140 -19.79 21.67 -0.45
N ALA A 141 -19.26 22.04 0.72
CA ALA A 141 -19.49 21.34 1.98
C ALA A 141 -20.78 21.77 2.71
N GLY A 142 -21.49 22.80 2.21
CA GLY A 142 -22.70 23.31 2.84
C GLY A 142 -22.45 23.97 4.21
N VAL A 143 -21.28 24.58 4.39
CA VAL A 143 -20.88 25.27 5.63
C VAL A 143 -20.63 26.75 5.38
N SER A 144 -20.71 27.58 6.43
CA SER A 144 -20.32 28.99 6.31
C SER A 144 -18.80 29.13 6.17
N PRO A 145 -18.29 30.22 5.55
CA PRO A 145 -16.85 30.50 5.52
C PRO A 145 -16.23 30.56 6.92
N ALA A 146 -16.95 31.13 7.89
CA ALA A 146 -16.51 31.16 9.29
C ALA A 146 -16.39 29.75 9.89
N ALA A 147 -17.35 28.85 9.62
CA ALA A 147 -17.28 27.47 10.07
C ALA A 147 -16.14 26.69 9.40
N LEU A 148 -15.85 26.97 8.12
CA LEU A 148 -14.69 26.39 7.44
C LEU A 148 -13.38 26.83 8.10
N HIS A 149 -13.22 28.14 8.36
CA HIS A 149 -12.03 28.69 9.02
C HIS A 149 -11.88 28.25 10.48
N TYR A 150 -12.97 27.89 11.16
CA TYR A 150 -12.92 27.25 12.47
C TYR A 150 -12.25 25.86 12.42
N HIS A 151 -12.41 25.12 11.31
CA HIS A 151 -11.86 23.77 11.16
C HIS A 151 -10.47 23.73 10.52
N PHE A 152 -10.14 24.71 9.67
CA PHE A 152 -8.89 24.78 8.94
C PHE A 152 -8.41 26.23 8.88
N GLU A 153 -7.24 26.49 9.45
CA GLU A 153 -6.61 27.81 9.52
C GLU A 153 -6.25 28.33 8.14
N SER A 154 -5.90 27.43 7.22
CA SER A 154 -5.52 27.80 5.86
C SER A 154 -5.95 26.80 4.80
N LYS A 155 -6.05 27.28 3.56
CA LYS A 155 -6.24 26.43 2.36
C LYS A 155 -5.17 25.35 2.24
N ARG A 156 -3.94 25.65 2.68
CA ARG A 156 -2.81 24.72 2.61
C ARG A 156 -2.90 23.63 3.67
N GLU A 157 -3.32 23.98 4.89
CA GLU A 157 -3.65 22.98 5.90
C GLU A 157 -4.75 22.04 5.40
N LEU A 158 -5.83 22.60 4.84
CA LEU A 158 -6.90 21.81 4.25
C LEU A 158 -6.40 20.89 3.13
N PHE A 159 -5.54 21.37 2.24
CA PHE A 159 -4.93 20.55 1.19
C PHE A 159 -4.07 19.39 1.75
N HIS A 160 -3.29 19.63 2.82
CA HIS A 160 -2.56 18.54 3.48
C HIS A 160 -3.50 17.50 4.10
N GLU A 161 -4.68 17.91 4.57
CA GLU A 161 -5.70 16.99 5.09
C GLU A 161 -6.35 16.18 3.97
N THR A 162 -6.54 16.74 2.76
CA THR A 162 -7.01 15.97 1.61
C THR A 162 -5.99 14.93 1.14
N LEU A 163 -4.69 15.23 1.22
CA LEU A 163 -3.64 14.23 0.96
C LEU A 163 -3.69 13.08 1.98
N ARG A 164 -3.80 13.39 3.28
CA ARG A 164 -3.93 12.35 4.33
C ARG A 164 -5.18 11.49 4.14
N TYR A 165 -6.29 12.13 3.77
CA TYR A 165 -7.52 11.44 3.40
C TYR A 165 -7.30 10.51 2.20
N SER A 166 -6.67 11.00 1.14
CA SER A 166 -6.33 10.22 -0.07
C SER A 166 -5.44 9.01 0.26
N ILE A 167 -4.43 9.19 1.13
CA ILE A 167 -3.54 8.10 1.58
C ILE A 167 -4.31 7.05 2.36
N LYS A 168 -5.21 7.47 3.27
CA LYS A 168 -6.05 6.54 4.03
C LYS A 168 -6.93 5.72 3.09
N LEU A 169 -7.57 6.38 2.13
CA LEU A 169 -8.42 5.76 1.11
C LEU A 169 -7.64 4.75 0.25
N ALA A 170 -6.43 5.10 -0.17
CA ALA A 170 -5.58 4.16 -0.92
C ALA A 170 -5.17 2.96 -0.05
N TYR A 171 -4.77 3.19 1.21
CA TYR A 171 -4.34 2.14 2.12
C TYR A 171 -5.44 1.13 2.43
N ASP A 172 -6.64 1.61 2.75
CA ASP A 172 -7.77 0.73 3.06
C ASP A 172 -8.16 -0.11 1.82
N ARG A 173 -8.03 0.43 0.60
CA ARG A 173 -8.26 -0.30 -0.66
C ARG A 173 -7.19 -1.38 -0.87
N GLN A 174 -5.92 -1.05 -0.65
CA GLN A 174 -4.80 -2.00 -0.74
C GLN A 174 -4.97 -3.15 0.25
N ALA A 175 -5.31 -2.86 1.50
CA ALA A 175 -5.52 -3.88 2.52
C ALA A 175 -6.65 -4.86 2.13
N ALA A 176 -7.75 -4.37 1.55
CA ALA A 176 -8.87 -5.19 1.10
C ALA A 176 -8.48 -6.14 -0.05
N GLU A 177 -7.76 -5.61 -1.03
CA GLU A 177 -7.52 -6.27 -2.32
C GLU A 177 -6.30 -7.19 -2.31
N LEU A 178 -5.33 -6.95 -1.43
CA LEU A 178 -4.08 -7.72 -1.39
C LEU A 178 -4.12 -8.88 -0.39
N ALA A 179 -5.04 -8.86 0.58
CA ALA A 179 -5.11 -9.87 1.65
C ALA A 179 -5.28 -11.32 1.14
N GLY A 180 -5.86 -11.50 -0.04
CA GLY A 180 -6.10 -12.83 -0.63
C GLY A 180 -5.05 -13.32 -1.62
N ILE A 181 -3.99 -12.55 -1.88
CA ILE A 181 -3.01 -12.87 -2.93
C ILE A 181 -1.74 -13.44 -2.29
N ALA A 182 -1.56 -14.75 -2.40
CA ALA A 182 -0.43 -15.46 -1.80
C ALA A 182 0.89 -15.25 -2.55
N ASP A 183 0.88 -15.24 -3.88
CA ASP A 183 2.07 -15.03 -4.70
C ASP A 183 2.57 -13.58 -4.57
N PRO A 184 3.80 -13.34 -4.07
CA PRO A 184 4.37 -12.00 -3.95
C PRO A 184 4.42 -11.24 -5.27
N ALA A 185 4.67 -11.92 -6.39
CA ALA A 185 4.74 -11.29 -7.71
C ALA A 185 3.37 -10.79 -8.18
N ALA A 186 2.34 -11.65 -8.10
CA ALA A 186 0.95 -11.27 -8.35
C ALA A 186 0.48 -10.14 -7.40
N ARG A 187 0.87 -10.19 -6.12
CA ARG A 187 0.49 -9.18 -5.14
C ARG A 187 1.13 -7.82 -5.46
N LEU A 188 2.39 -7.81 -5.90
CA LEU A 188 3.08 -6.60 -6.34
C LEU A 188 2.43 -6.00 -7.60
N ARG A 189 2.13 -6.83 -8.60
CA ARG A 189 1.38 -6.43 -9.80
C ARG A 189 0.03 -5.81 -9.45
N ARG A 190 -0.73 -6.44 -8.55
CA ARG A 190 -2.01 -5.92 -8.09
C ARG A 190 -1.86 -4.60 -7.36
N LEU A 191 -0.84 -4.47 -6.51
CA LEU A 191 -0.55 -3.21 -5.80
C LEU A 191 -0.31 -2.07 -6.80
N PHE A 192 0.54 -2.27 -7.81
CA PHE A 192 0.77 -1.26 -8.85
C PHE A 192 -0.48 -0.97 -9.68
N ALA A 193 -1.29 -1.97 -10.00
CA ALA A 193 -2.57 -1.76 -10.67
C ALA A 193 -3.51 -0.86 -9.83
N LEU A 194 -3.64 -1.12 -8.52
CA LEU A 194 -4.47 -0.30 -7.62
C LEU A 194 -3.98 1.15 -7.48
N GLN A 195 -2.72 1.42 -7.83
CA GLN A 195 -2.11 2.74 -7.80
C GLN A 195 -1.97 3.38 -9.18
N ALA A 196 -2.36 2.72 -10.26
CA ALA A 196 -2.31 3.33 -11.59
C ALA A 196 -3.36 4.46 -11.72
N PRO A 197 -3.10 5.51 -12.51
CA PRO A 197 -4.03 6.59 -12.81
C PRO A 197 -5.14 6.13 -13.78
N GLN A 198 -5.92 5.14 -13.34
CA GLN A 198 -7.03 4.56 -14.08
C GLN A 198 -8.37 4.95 -13.48
N GLY A 199 -9.37 5.10 -14.34
CA GLY A 199 -10.70 5.58 -13.94
C GLY A 199 -10.66 7.00 -13.37
N GLU A 200 -11.81 7.45 -12.88
CA GLU A 200 -11.95 8.80 -12.32
C GLU A 200 -11.18 8.95 -11.00
N THR A 201 -11.38 8.01 -10.07
CA THR A 201 -10.73 8.06 -8.74
C THR A 201 -9.21 7.96 -8.83
N GLY A 202 -8.66 7.05 -9.64
CA GLY A 202 -7.20 6.90 -9.75
C GLY A 202 -6.54 8.15 -10.31
N ARG A 203 -7.13 8.78 -11.34
CA ARG A 203 -6.63 10.06 -11.85
C ARG A 203 -6.75 11.20 -10.84
N ALA A 204 -7.83 11.24 -10.06
CA ALA A 204 -8.02 12.22 -9.00
C ALA A 204 -6.95 12.08 -7.89
N GLU A 205 -6.66 10.85 -7.46
CA GLU A 205 -5.58 10.55 -6.49
C GLU A 205 -4.21 10.99 -7.02
N TRP A 206 -3.92 10.72 -8.30
CA TRP A 206 -2.68 11.17 -8.96
C TRP A 206 -2.57 12.68 -9.08
N SER A 207 -3.68 13.36 -9.35
CA SER A 207 -3.71 14.83 -9.38
C SER A 207 -3.29 15.42 -8.03
N ILE A 208 -3.80 14.88 -6.92
CA ILE A 208 -3.41 15.29 -5.56
C ILE A 208 -1.91 15.03 -5.31
N TRP A 209 -1.39 13.88 -5.74
CA TRP A 209 0.03 13.56 -5.61
C TRP A 209 0.94 14.48 -6.43
N MET A 210 0.61 14.75 -7.70
CA MET A 210 1.40 15.67 -8.53
C MET A 210 1.44 17.09 -7.95
N GLN A 211 0.31 17.58 -7.44
CA GLN A 211 0.25 18.87 -6.74
C GLN A 211 1.09 18.86 -5.46
N THR A 212 1.07 17.75 -4.72
CA THR A 212 1.90 17.55 -3.52
C THR A 212 3.38 17.56 -3.86
N TRP A 213 3.80 16.86 -4.92
CA TRP A 213 5.19 16.84 -5.38
C TRP A 213 5.68 18.23 -5.79
N ALA A 214 4.86 18.96 -6.55
CA ALA A 214 5.19 20.33 -6.94
C ALA A 214 5.36 21.25 -5.72
N SER A 215 4.48 21.14 -4.73
CA SER A 215 4.55 21.91 -3.47
C SER A 215 5.78 21.51 -2.64
N ALA A 216 6.05 20.21 -2.50
CA ALA A 216 7.20 19.69 -1.74
C ALA A 216 8.54 20.09 -2.35
N ALA A 217 8.63 20.14 -3.68
CA ALA A 217 9.85 20.53 -4.40
C ALA A 217 10.27 21.99 -4.11
N VAL A 218 9.32 22.85 -3.72
CA VAL A 218 9.58 24.25 -3.31
C VAL A 218 9.59 24.45 -1.80
N GLY A 219 9.70 23.35 -1.03
CA GLY A 219 9.84 23.37 0.43
C GLY A 219 8.53 23.37 1.23
N GLU A 220 7.37 23.29 0.57
CA GLU A 220 6.07 23.29 1.23
C GLU A 220 5.51 21.88 1.40
N GLY A 221 5.05 21.51 2.60
CA GLY A 221 4.42 20.19 2.79
C GLY A 221 5.36 18.98 2.70
N ALA A 222 6.69 19.20 2.68
CA ALA A 222 7.71 18.16 2.58
C ALA A 222 7.53 17.03 3.62
N ARG A 223 7.11 17.37 4.84
CA ARG A 223 6.81 16.38 5.90
C ARG A 223 5.64 15.47 5.53
N VAL A 224 4.52 16.05 5.07
CA VAL A 224 3.31 15.28 4.73
C VAL A 224 3.57 14.41 3.50
N HIS A 225 4.30 14.95 2.52
CA HIS A 225 4.84 14.17 1.39
C HIS A 225 5.66 12.98 1.87
N ALA A 226 6.69 13.20 2.70
CA ALA A 226 7.58 12.14 3.17
C ALA A 226 6.85 11.06 3.99
N GLU A 227 5.89 11.45 4.83
CA GLU A 227 5.05 10.53 5.60
C GLU A 227 4.21 9.63 4.67
N GLY A 228 3.56 10.24 3.67
CA GLY A 228 2.71 9.53 2.71
C GLY A 228 3.50 8.63 1.76
N TYR A 229 4.54 9.17 1.14
CA TYR A 229 5.38 8.44 0.18
C TYR A 229 6.17 7.34 0.89
N GLY A 230 6.65 7.61 2.11
CA GLY A 230 7.29 6.60 2.94
C GLY A 230 6.38 5.40 3.26
N ARG A 231 5.06 5.62 3.43
CA ARG A 231 4.10 4.52 3.59
C ARG A 231 4.02 3.69 2.32
N TRP A 232 3.87 4.33 1.16
CA TRP A 232 3.84 3.66 -0.14
C TRP A 232 5.09 2.78 -0.34
N ARG A 233 6.28 3.38 -0.18
CA ARG A 233 7.55 2.66 -0.29
C ARG A 233 7.63 1.46 0.68
N ARG A 234 7.16 1.61 1.92
CA ARG A 234 7.13 0.49 2.89
C ARG A 234 6.21 -0.65 2.46
N THR A 235 5.06 -0.37 1.85
CA THR A 235 4.19 -1.43 1.31
C THR A 235 4.88 -2.20 0.20
N VAL A 236 5.56 -1.52 -0.72
CA VAL A 236 6.35 -2.17 -1.79
C VAL A 236 7.50 -3.00 -1.19
N ALA A 237 8.26 -2.43 -0.25
CA ALA A 237 9.37 -3.09 0.41
C ALA A 237 8.96 -4.36 1.15
N ALA A 238 7.81 -4.35 1.83
CA ALA A 238 7.29 -5.54 2.51
C ALA A 238 7.03 -6.69 1.51
N ILE A 239 6.41 -6.38 0.37
CA ILE A 239 6.15 -7.41 -0.66
C ILE A 239 7.45 -7.94 -1.26
N VAL A 240 8.42 -7.06 -1.53
CA VAL A 240 9.75 -7.45 -2.05
C VAL A 240 10.48 -8.34 -1.04
N ALA A 241 10.54 -7.95 0.23
CA ALA A 241 11.20 -8.73 1.28
C ALA A 241 10.56 -10.12 1.47
N GLU A 242 9.22 -10.21 1.46
CA GLU A 242 8.50 -11.48 1.52
C GLU A 242 8.77 -12.38 0.29
N GLY A 243 8.85 -11.78 -0.90
CA GLY A 243 9.22 -12.49 -2.12
C GLY A 243 10.66 -13.00 -2.11
N CYS A 244 11.61 -12.23 -1.56
CA CYS A 244 12.99 -12.68 -1.40
C CYS A 244 13.10 -13.80 -0.34
N ALA A 245 12.41 -13.67 0.80
CA ALA A 245 12.41 -14.67 1.86
C ALA A 245 11.80 -16.01 1.42
N SER A 246 10.83 -15.98 0.52
CA SER A 246 10.22 -17.19 -0.08
C SER A 246 11.00 -17.75 -1.28
N GLY A 247 12.10 -17.10 -1.70
CA GLY A 247 12.87 -17.48 -2.89
C GLY A 247 12.20 -17.14 -4.22
N SER A 248 11.09 -16.39 -4.20
CA SER A 248 10.36 -15.94 -5.40
C SER A 248 11.07 -14.81 -6.13
N PHE A 249 11.83 -13.98 -5.40
CA PHE A 249 12.61 -12.87 -5.94
C PHE A 249 14.10 -13.05 -5.64
N ALA A 250 14.93 -12.48 -6.52
CA ALA A 250 16.38 -12.63 -6.48
C ALA A 250 17.19 -11.68 -5.58
N PRO A 251 16.79 -10.41 -5.33
CA PRO A 251 17.55 -9.51 -4.47
C PRO A 251 17.80 -10.14 -3.08
N ALA A 252 19.03 -10.61 -2.85
CA ALA A 252 19.33 -11.46 -1.71
C ALA A 252 19.70 -10.63 -0.48
N SER A 253 20.40 -9.52 -0.69
CA SER A 253 20.81 -8.61 0.37
C SER A 253 19.78 -7.50 0.60
N PRO A 254 19.69 -6.95 1.83
CA PRO A 254 18.86 -5.77 2.11
C PRO A 254 19.16 -4.58 1.18
N ALA A 255 20.43 -4.37 0.80
CA ALA A 255 20.83 -3.30 -0.10
C ALA A 255 20.27 -3.49 -1.53
N GLU A 256 20.29 -4.73 -2.05
CA GLU A 256 19.68 -5.02 -3.36
C GLU A 256 18.16 -4.89 -3.32
N GLN A 257 17.53 -5.29 -2.22
CA GLN A 257 16.09 -5.12 -2.01
C GLN A 257 15.69 -3.64 -1.99
N ASP A 258 16.41 -2.81 -1.24
CA ASP A 258 16.19 -1.37 -1.20
C ASP A 258 16.38 -0.73 -2.58
N ALA A 259 17.43 -1.12 -3.33
CA ALA A 259 17.65 -0.64 -4.69
C ALA A 259 16.54 -1.06 -5.66
N ALA A 260 16.04 -2.30 -5.53
CA ALA A 260 14.91 -2.79 -6.33
C ALA A 260 13.62 -2.02 -6.02
N VAL A 261 13.34 -1.77 -4.74
CA VAL A 261 12.18 -0.98 -4.31
C VAL A 261 12.26 0.43 -4.89
N GLU A 262 13.40 1.11 -4.73
CA GLU A 262 13.61 2.47 -5.24
C GLU A 262 13.43 2.53 -6.76
N ALA A 263 14.05 1.60 -7.49
CA ALA A 263 13.94 1.55 -8.95
C ALA A 263 12.50 1.35 -9.42
N LEU A 264 11.74 0.46 -8.76
CA LEU A 264 10.35 0.18 -9.12
C LEU A 264 9.42 1.34 -8.77
N THR A 265 9.57 1.97 -7.60
CA THR A 265 8.72 3.10 -7.20
C THR A 265 9.01 4.34 -8.05
N ALA A 266 10.27 4.67 -8.30
CA ALA A 266 10.64 5.80 -9.16
C ALA A 266 10.17 5.59 -10.61
N TYR A 267 10.26 4.35 -11.12
CA TYR A 267 9.75 4.03 -12.46
C TYR A 267 8.22 4.14 -12.55
N ALA A 268 7.51 3.70 -11.51
CA ALA A 268 6.05 3.86 -11.41
C ALA A 268 5.63 5.33 -11.37
N ASP A 269 6.35 6.17 -10.60
CA ASP A 269 6.11 7.60 -10.52
C ASP A 269 6.24 8.27 -11.90
N GLY A 270 7.35 8.01 -12.59
CA GLY A 270 7.59 8.54 -13.93
C GLY A 270 6.61 8.02 -14.98
N LEU A 271 6.15 6.77 -14.88
CA LEU A 271 5.10 6.24 -15.76
C LEU A 271 3.74 6.89 -15.50
N GLY A 272 3.35 7.06 -14.23
CA GLY A 272 2.06 7.68 -13.93
C GLY A 272 2.00 9.14 -14.32
N ILE A 273 3.10 9.90 -14.23
CA ILE A 273 3.17 11.25 -14.83
C ILE A 273 2.87 11.20 -16.33
N ARG A 274 3.48 10.25 -17.07
CA ARG A 274 3.23 10.08 -18.51
C ARG A 274 1.79 9.70 -18.83
N VAL A 275 1.11 8.94 -17.97
CA VAL A 275 -0.32 8.67 -18.14
C VAL A 275 -1.13 9.94 -17.90
N MET A 276 -0.83 10.69 -16.83
CA MET A 276 -1.55 11.91 -16.49
C MET A 276 -1.40 13.01 -17.55
N THR A 277 -0.29 13.01 -18.30
CA THR A 277 -0.05 13.95 -19.42
C THR A 277 -0.48 13.42 -20.78
N GLY A 278 -1.06 12.20 -20.86
CA GLY A 278 -1.55 11.60 -22.10
C GLY A 278 -0.46 11.09 -23.04
N MET A 279 0.79 10.93 -22.57
CA MET A 279 1.88 10.36 -23.36
C MET A 279 1.75 8.84 -23.53
N ILE A 280 1.16 8.16 -22.55
CA ILE A 280 0.82 6.74 -22.57
C ILE A 280 -0.54 6.54 -21.87
N ASP A 281 -1.15 5.37 -21.99
CA ASP A 281 -2.34 5.02 -21.22
C ASP A 281 -2.01 4.11 -20.01
N ALA A 282 -3.00 3.88 -19.14
CA ALA A 282 -2.81 3.05 -17.95
C ALA A 282 -2.48 1.58 -18.29
N PRO A 283 -3.10 0.93 -19.28
CA PRO A 283 -2.67 -0.39 -19.75
C PRO A 283 -1.19 -0.47 -20.16
N ASP A 284 -0.69 0.50 -20.94
CA ASP A 284 0.73 0.57 -21.33
C ASP A 284 1.64 0.77 -20.10
N MET A 285 1.26 1.65 -19.17
CA MET A 285 1.97 1.80 -17.89
C MET A 285 2.08 0.45 -17.14
N LEU A 286 1.00 -0.31 -17.05
CA LEU A 286 0.99 -1.59 -16.34
C LEU A 286 1.83 -2.65 -17.05
N ALA A 287 1.79 -2.72 -18.37
CA ALA A 287 2.65 -3.62 -19.15
C ALA A 287 4.13 -3.31 -18.94
N ARG A 288 4.50 -2.02 -18.91
CA ARG A 288 5.88 -1.57 -18.66
C ARG A 288 6.32 -1.85 -17.23
N LEU A 289 5.43 -1.66 -16.25
CA LEU A 289 5.71 -2.01 -14.86
C LEU A 289 5.91 -3.51 -14.69
N ASP A 290 5.11 -4.33 -15.34
CA ASP A 290 5.29 -5.79 -15.32
C ASP A 290 6.66 -6.20 -15.87
N ALA A 291 7.05 -5.65 -17.03
CA ALA A 291 8.39 -5.87 -17.58
C ALA A 291 9.52 -5.38 -16.64
N ALA A 292 9.30 -4.28 -15.91
CA ALA A 292 10.26 -3.78 -14.94
C ALA A 292 10.34 -4.65 -13.67
N ILE A 293 9.23 -5.21 -13.20
CA ILE A 293 9.19 -6.19 -12.11
C ILE A 293 10.00 -7.42 -12.52
N GLU A 294 9.73 -7.98 -13.70
CA GLU A 294 10.47 -9.13 -14.22
C GLU A 294 11.97 -8.83 -14.34
N ARG A 295 12.37 -7.68 -14.89
CA ARG A 295 13.79 -7.31 -15.03
C ARG A 295 14.49 -7.09 -13.69
N THR A 296 13.82 -6.45 -12.74
CA THR A 296 14.42 -6.01 -11.47
C THR A 296 14.44 -7.13 -10.43
N LEU A 297 13.44 -8.01 -10.42
CA LEU A 297 13.28 -9.06 -9.40
C LEU A 297 13.68 -10.46 -9.87
N ARG A 298 13.93 -10.68 -11.17
CA ARG A 298 14.42 -11.98 -11.66
C ARG A 298 15.83 -12.30 -11.13
N PRO A 299 16.14 -13.60 -10.94
CA PRO A 299 17.51 -14.04 -10.72
C PRO A 299 18.38 -13.60 -11.88
N HIS A 300 19.40 -12.81 -11.56
CA HIS A 300 20.50 -12.59 -12.47
C HIS A 300 21.13 -13.96 -12.71
N ALA A 301 21.01 -14.50 -13.92
CA ALA A 301 21.84 -15.63 -14.29
C ALA A 301 23.29 -15.21 -14.04
N PRO A 302 24.12 -16.04 -13.37
CA PRO A 302 25.51 -15.68 -13.14
C PRO A 302 26.15 -15.34 -14.47
N SER A 303 26.75 -14.15 -14.56
CA SER A 303 27.47 -13.74 -15.76
C SER A 303 28.53 -14.80 -16.09
N PRO A 304 28.58 -15.34 -17.31
CA PRO A 304 29.59 -16.34 -17.71
C PRO A 304 31.03 -15.80 -17.66
N ALA A 305 31.21 -14.51 -17.37
CA ALA A 305 32.51 -13.87 -17.23
C ALA A 305 33.30 -14.33 -15.98
N ALA A 306 32.66 -14.94 -14.97
CA ALA A 306 33.36 -15.41 -13.76
C ALA A 306 33.98 -16.82 -13.90
N ALA A 307 33.72 -17.53 -15.00
CA ALA A 307 34.19 -18.92 -15.22
C ALA A 307 35.32 -19.03 -16.27
N ARG A 308 35.94 -17.93 -16.68
CA ARG A 308 37.19 -18.03 -17.45
C ARG A 308 38.36 -18.21 -16.48
N PRO A 309 39.12 -19.32 -16.54
CA PRO A 309 40.33 -19.44 -15.75
C PRO A 309 41.24 -18.27 -16.10
N ARG A 310 41.67 -17.56 -15.05
CA ARG A 310 42.65 -16.49 -15.12
C ARG A 310 43.88 -17.06 -15.85
N PRO A 311 44.35 -16.47 -16.97
CA PRO A 311 45.56 -16.96 -17.61
C PRO A 311 46.72 -16.91 -16.59
N PRO A 312 47.64 -17.89 -16.61
CA PRO A 312 48.73 -17.92 -15.65
C PRO A 312 49.50 -16.61 -15.70
N LEU A 313 49.82 -16.07 -14.52
CA LEU A 313 50.67 -14.89 -14.39
C LEU A 313 51.93 -15.12 -15.23
N ALA A 314 52.13 -14.31 -16.26
CA ALA A 314 53.42 -14.22 -16.90
C ALA A 314 54.44 -13.82 -15.82
N THR A 315 55.40 -14.70 -15.55
CA THR A 315 56.53 -14.43 -14.68
C THR A 315 57.20 -13.13 -15.12
N ALA A 316 57.30 -12.18 -14.21
CA ALA A 316 58.00 -10.93 -14.44
C ALA A 316 59.44 -11.21 -14.90
N PRO A 317 59.98 -10.45 -15.87
CA PRO A 317 61.39 -10.57 -16.23
C PRO A 317 62.25 -10.14 -15.05
N GLY A 318 63.22 -10.98 -14.69
CA GLY A 318 64.16 -10.73 -13.60
C GLY A 318 65.01 -9.47 -13.82
N PRO A 319 65.65 -8.95 -12.75
CA PRO A 319 66.35 -7.67 -12.79
C PRO A 319 67.54 -7.69 -13.78
N PRO A 320 67.84 -6.54 -14.42
CA PRO A 320 68.92 -6.47 -15.41
C PRO A 320 70.27 -6.76 -14.76
N ARG A 321 71.02 -7.69 -15.37
CA ARG A 321 72.41 -7.99 -15.01
C ARG A 321 73.30 -6.83 -15.43
N SER A 322 74.03 -6.27 -14.47
CA SER A 322 75.11 -5.31 -14.67
C SER A 322 76.21 -5.94 -15.53
N GLY A 323 76.33 -5.51 -16.78
CA GLY A 323 77.34 -5.97 -17.73
C GLY A 323 78.32 -4.85 -18.07
N HIS A 324 79.60 -5.13 -17.88
CA HIS A 324 80.79 -4.32 -18.19
C HIS A 324 80.73 -3.55 -19.53
N THR A 325 81.12 -2.27 -19.48
CA THR A 325 81.55 -1.49 -20.65
C THR A 325 83.07 -1.62 -20.81
N PRO A 326 83.60 -2.10 -21.96
CA PRO A 326 85.03 -2.01 -22.29
C PRO A 326 85.39 -0.64 -22.91
N PRO A 327 86.67 -0.24 -22.90
CA PRO A 327 87.10 1.13 -23.15
C PRO A 327 87.18 1.53 -24.63
N THR A 328 86.94 2.82 -24.88
CA THR A 328 87.06 3.54 -26.16
C THR A 328 88.53 3.70 -26.60
N PRO A 329 88.88 3.52 -27.88
CA PRO A 329 90.17 3.95 -28.41
C PRO A 329 90.14 5.41 -28.90
N THR A 330 91.29 6.04 -28.71
CA THR A 330 91.72 7.41 -29.00
C THR A 330 91.93 7.72 -30.50
N GLU A 331 91.58 8.97 -30.84
CA GLU A 331 92.22 9.92 -31.79
C GLU A 331 92.39 9.59 -33.29
N GLY A 332 92.12 10.61 -34.14
CA GLY A 332 92.73 10.69 -35.48
C GLY A 332 92.03 11.58 -36.53
N THR A 333 92.26 12.89 -36.43
CA THR A 333 92.65 13.83 -37.53
C THR A 333 91.71 14.16 -38.72
N ALA A 334 91.66 15.47 -39.01
CA ALA A 334 91.01 16.19 -40.11
C ALA A 334 91.62 15.88 -41.52
N PRO A 335 91.09 16.47 -42.60
CA PRO A 335 91.34 17.88 -42.96
C PRO A 335 90.09 18.74 -43.13
#